data_AF-A0A820PCS5-F1
#
_entry.id   AF-A0A820PCS5-F1
#
_cell.length_a   1.000
_cell.length_b   1.000
_cell.length_c   1.000
_cell.angle_alpha   90.00
_cell.angle_beta   90.00
_cell.angle_gamma   90.00
#
_symmetry.space_group_name_H-M   'P 1'
#
loop_
_entity.id
_entity.type
_entity.pdbx_description
1 polymer ?
#
loop_
_entity_poly.entity_id
_entity_poly.type
_entity_poly.pdbx_seq_one_letter_code
_entity_poly.pdbx_strand_id
1 'polypeptide(L)'
;MVPFPRLHFFMPGFAPLTSRGSQQYRALTVPELTQQMFDAKNMMAACDPRHGRYLTVAVIFRGRMSMKEVDEQMLNVQNKNSSYFVEWIPNNIKTAVCDIPPRGLKMSATFIGNSTAIQELFKRISEQFTAMFRRKAFLHWYTGEGMDEMVSYSFVFLIIHAFCF
;
A
#
# COMPACT_ATOMS: atom_id res chain seq x y z
N MET A 1 -7.43 -10.54 -0.99
CA MET A 1 -7.03 -9.14 -0.71
C MET A 1 -7.73 -8.55 0.51
N VAL A 2 -8.98 -8.90 0.81
CA VAL A 2 -9.71 -8.37 1.98
C VAL A 2 -10.12 -9.53 2.89
N PRO A 3 -9.32 -9.84 3.94
CA PRO A 3 -9.67 -10.91 4.88
C PRO A 3 -10.78 -10.50 5.86
N PHE A 4 -10.92 -9.19 6.13
CA PHE A 4 -11.95 -8.64 6.99
C PHE A 4 -12.66 -7.47 6.29
N PRO A 5 -14.00 -7.35 6.36
CA PRO A 5 -14.75 -6.34 5.60
C PRO A 5 -14.30 -4.89 5.86
N ARG A 6 -13.89 -4.59 7.09
CA ARG A 6 -13.37 -3.26 7.42
C ARG A 6 -11.97 -3.06 6.82
N LEU A 7 -11.06 -4.03 6.88
CA LEU A 7 -9.67 -3.85 6.42
C LEU A 7 -9.51 -3.99 4.89
N HIS A 8 -10.06 -3.04 4.14
CA HIS A 8 -10.04 -2.98 2.68
C HIS A 8 -9.22 -1.81 2.10
N PHE A 9 -8.42 -1.14 2.93
CA PHE A 9 -7.48 -0.10 2.47
C PHE A 9 -6.15 -0.74 2.06
N PHE A 10 -5.67 -0.38 0.87
CA PHE A 10 -4.44 -0.92 0.32
C PHE A 10 -3.33 0.12 0.27
N MET A 11 -2.10 -0.36 0.37
CA MET A 11 -0.87 0.36 0.07
C MET A 11 -0.42 -0.06 -1.33
N PRO A 12 -0.69 0.76 -2.36
CA PRO A 12 -0.19 0.49 -3.69
C PRO A 12 1.29 0.88 -3.79
N GLY A 13 2.02 0.14 -4.63
CA GLY A 13 3.40 0.42 -4.99
C GLY A 13 3.62 0.15 -6.47
N PHE A 14 4.68 0.72 -7.03
CA PHE A 14 5.02 0.51 -8.43
C PHE A 14 6.54 0.42 -8.59
N ALA A 15 7.00 -0.52 -9.41
CA ALA A 15 8.38 -0.64 -9.81
C ALA A 15 8.47 -0.82 -11.34
N PRO A 16 9.45 -0.22 -12.02
CA PRO A 16 10.47 0.67 -11.46
C PRO A 16 10.00 2.13 -11.37
N LEU A 17 10.38 2.84 -10.31
CA LEU A 17 10.32 4.31 -10.28
C LEU A 17 11.62 4.86 -10.85
N THR A 18 11.55 5.40 -12.06
CA THR A 18 12.71 5.99 -12.74
C THR A 18 12.36 7.38 -13.26
N SER A 19 13.33 8.29 -13.17
CA SER A 19 13.23 9.60 -13.82
C SER A 19 13.35 9.44 -15.33
N ARG A 20 12.82 10.40 -16.09
CA ARG A 20 12.84 10.39 -17.56
C ARG A 20 14.25 10.26 -18.15
N GLY A 21 15.27 10.80 -17.48
CA GLY A 21 16.66 10.76 -17.96
C GLY A 21 17.42 9.49 -17.60
N SER A 22 17.03 8.78 -16.53
CA SER A 22 17.76 7.60 -16.03
C SER A 22 17.24 6.28 -16.59
N GLN A 23 16.13 6.31 -17.34
CA GLN A 23 15.41 5.12 -17.78
C GLN A 23 16.21 4.23 -18.76
N GLN A 24 17.10 4.82 -19.57
CA GLN A 24 17.92 4.08 -20.55
C GLN A 24 19.11 3.35 -19.92
N TYR A 25 19.55 3.80 -18.74
CA TYR A 25 20.78 3.32 -18.10
C TYR A 25 20.53 2.21 -17.05
N ARG A 26 19.26 1.92 -16.76
CA ARG A 26 18.90 0.91 -15.76
C ARG A 26 18.56 -0.40 -16.47
N ALA A 27 19.40 -1.41 -16.29
CA ALA A 27 18.98 -2.78 -16.53
C ALA A 27 17.83 -3.07 -15.57
N LEU A 28 16.75 -3.70 -16.05
CA LEU A 28 15.62 -4.08 -15.24
C LEU A 28 15.54 -5.60 -15.28
N THR A 29 15.61 -6.23 -14.12
CA THR A 29 15.50 -7.69 -13.96
C THR A 29 14.36 -8.02 -13.01
N VAL A 30 13.87 -9.26 -13.03
CA VAL A 30 12.80 -9.70 -12.11
C VAL A 30 13.23 -9.55 -10.64
N PRO A 31 14.44 -9.95 -10.21
CA PRO A 31 14.90 -9.75 -8.83
C PRO A 31 14.93 -8.28 -8.41
N GLU A 32 15.39 -7.38 -9.29
CA GLU A 32 15.43 -5.95 -8.98
C GLU A 32 14.04 -5.33 -8.87
N LEU A 33 13.10 -5.71 -9.74
CA LEU A 33 11.71 -5.28 -9.64
C LEU A 33 11.10 -5.75 -8.32
N THR A 34 11.33 -7.02 -7.98
CA THR A 34 10.85 -7.62 -6.73
C THR A 34 11.42 -6.90 -5.51
N GLN A 35 12.72 -6.63 -5.47
CA GLN A 35 13.34 -5.89 -4.37
C GLN A 35 12.77 -4.46 -4.26
N GLN A 36 12.61 -3.78 -5.40
CA GLN A 36 12.07 -2.43 -5.45
C GLN A 36 10.62 -2.35 -4.97
N MET A 37 9.80 -3.37 -5.24
CA MET A 37 8.39 -3.35 -4.81
C MET A 37 8.20 -3.40 -3.29
N PHE A 38 9.09 -4.10 -2.59
CA PHE A 38 9.04 -4.21 -1.12
C PHE A 38 9.87 -3.12 -0.42
N ASP A 39 10.47 -2.19 -1.16
CA ASP A 39 11.10 -1.01 -0.59
C ASP A 39 10.03 0.02 -0.18
N ALA A 40 10.14 0.52 1.05
CA ALA A 40 9.24 1.54 1.58
C ALA A 40 9.21 2.81 0.70
N LYS A 41 10.34 3.11 0.03
CA LYS A 41 10.47 4.28 -0.86
C LYS A 41 9.61 4.21 -2.13
N ASN A 42 9.18 3.02 -2.52
CA ASN A 42 8.39 2.81 -3.73
C ASN A 42 6.89 2.61 -3.45
N MET A 43 6.50 2.75 -2.18
CA MET A 43 5.10 2.80 -1.78
C MET A 43 4.51 4.16 -2.12
N MET A 44 3.30 4.15 -2.67
CA MET A 44 2.53 5.36 -2.98
C MET A 44 1.73 5.86 -1.77
N ALA A 45 1.65 5.05 -0.71
CA ALA A 45 1.17 5.46 0.60
C ALA A 45 2.36 5.87 1.47
N ALA A 46 2.29 7.05 2.08
CA ALA A 46 3.32 7.56 2.98
C ALA A 46 3.23 6.91 4.37
N CYS A 47 3.54 5.60 4.41
CA CYS A 47 3.70 4.76 5.59
C CYS A 47 4.89 3.82 5.40
N ASP A 48 5.59 3.44 6.47
CA ASP A 48 6.62 2.40 6.39
C ASP A 48 6.00 1.01 6.59
N PRO A 49 6.01 0.11 5.58
CA PRO A 49 5.48 -1.23 5.71
C PRO A 49 6.16 -2.07 6.80
N ARG A 50 7.37 -1.71 7.24
CA ARG A 50 8.13 -2.41 8.29
C ARG A 50 7.57 -2.19 9.69
N HIS A 51 6.79 -1.13 9.90
CA HIS A 51 6.10 -0.89 11.18
C HIS A 51 4.80 -1.71 11.32
N GLY A 52 4.45 -2.50 10.32
CA GLY A 52 3.28 -3.36 10.32
C GLY A 52 3.58 -4.77 9.81
N ARG A 53 2.50 -5.49 9.52
CA ARG A 53 2.55 -6.80 8.86
C ARG A 53 1.60 -6.82 7.68
N TYR A 54 2.01 -7.48 6.62
CA TYR A 54 1.17 -7.74 5.47
C TYR A 54 0.16 -8.84 5.79
N LEU A 55 -1.13 -8.49 5.65
CA LEU A 55 -2.24 -9.43 5.68
C LEU A 55 -2.33 -10.20 4.37
N THR A 56 -2.38 -9.48 3.25
CA THR A 56 -2.37 -10.08 1.91
C THR A 56 -1.62 -9.17 0.95
N VAL A 57 -0.99 -9.75 -0.06
CA VAL A 57 -0.25 -9.04 -1.09
C VAL A 57 -0.68 -9.57 -2.45
N ALA A 58 -0.93 -8.68 -3.38
CA ALA A 58 -1.03 -8.99 -4.80
C ALA A 58 0.05 -8.25 -5.56
N VAL A 59 0.73 -8.97 -6.45
CA VAL A 59 1.76 -8.42 -7.32
C VAL A 59 1.41 -8.74 -8.76
N ILE A 60 1.38 -7.71 -9.60
CA ILE A 60 1.09 -7.82 -11.02
C ILE A 60 2.35 -7.43 -11.79
N PHE A 61 3.05 -8.42 -12.31
CA PHE A 61 4.17 -8.24 -13.23
C PHE A 61 3.65 -8.05 -14.66
N ARG A 62 4.29 -7.15 -15.40
CA ARG A 62 3.97 -6.88 -16.80
C ARG A 62 5.23 -6.87 -17.65
N GLY A 63 5.15 -7.42 -18.86
CA GLY A 63 6.27 -7.61 -19.78
C GLY A 63 6.68 -9.08 -19.90
N ARG A 64 7.50 -9.39 -20.91
CA ARG A 64 7.97 -10.76 -21.16
C ARG A 64 9.01 -11.16 -20.11
N MET A 65 8.67 -12.12 -19.26
CA MET A 65 9.55 -12.65 -18.22
C MET A 65 9.21 -14.11 -17.89
N SER A 66 10.14 -14.81 -17.24
CA SER A 66 9.94 -16.20 -16.83
C SER A 66 9.03 -16.27 -15.60
N MET A 67 7.90 -16.97 -15.69
CA MET A 67 7.01 -17.19 -14.53
C MET A 67 7.74 -17.93 -13.41
N LYS A 68 8.61 -18.88 -13.75
CA LYS A 68 9.44 -19.61 -12.78
C LYS A 68 10.32 -18.65 -11.96
N GLU A 69 10.96 -17.70 -12.63
CA GLU A 69 11.83 -16.72 -11.96
C GLU A 69 11.01 -15.81 -11.04
N VAL A 70 9.82 -15.38 -11.48
CA VAL A 70 8.90 -14.58 -10.66
C VAL A 70 8.52 -15.31 -9.38
N ASP A 71 8.10 -16.58 -9.49
CA ASP A 71 7.67 -17.37 -8.34
C ASP A 71 8.83 -17.64 -7.36
N GLU A 72 10.02 -17.95 -7.87
CA GLU A 72 11.23 -18.12 -7.06
C GLU A 72 11.60 -16.84 -6.30
N GLN A 73 11.55 -15.67 -6.96
CA GLN A 73 11.87 -14.40 -6.32
C GLN A 73 10.85 -14.02 -5.24
N MET A 74 9.56 -14.27 -5.49
CA MET A 74 8.50 -13.96 -4.53
C MET A 74 8.56 -14.86 -3.30
N LEU A 75 8.85 -16.15 -3.49
CA LEU A 75 9.09 -17.09 -2.39
C LEU A 75 10.32 -16.68 -1.57
N ASN A 76 11.40 -16.25 -2.22
CA ASN A 76 12.61 -15.77 -1.56
C ASN A 76 12.34 -14.53 -0.68
N VAL A 77 11.55 -13.58 -1.18
CA VAL A 77 11.14 -12.41 -0.38
C VAL A 77 10.32 -12.83 0.83
N GLN A 78 9.35 -13.73 0.65
CA GLN A 78 8.50 -14.20 1.75
C GLN A 78 9.34 -14.88 2.83
N ASN A 79 10.29 -15.73 2.45
CA ASN A 79 11.16 -16.44 3.38
C ASN A 79 12.12 -15.50 4.13
N LYS A 80 12.73 -14.54 3.42
CA LYS A 80 13.65 -13.56 4.04
C LYS A 80 12.94 -12.61 5.01
N ASN A 81 11.68 -12.29 4.72
CA ASN A 81 10.91 -11.27 5.43
C ASN A 81 9.70 -11.87 6.17
N SER A 82 9.77 -13.15 6.57
CA SER A 82 8.64 -13.91 7.12
C SER A 82 7.97 -13.22 8.31
N SER A 83 8.75 -12.53 9.15
CA SER A 83 8.27 -11.75 10.30
C SER A 83 7.35 -10.57 9.93
N TYR A 84 7.45 -10.06 8.71
CA TYR A 84 6.60 -8.99 8.18
C TYR A 84 5.31 -9.50 7.53
N PHE A 85 5.13 -10.83 7.41
CA PHE A 85 3.90 -11.44 6.92
C PHE A 85 3.13 -12.07 8.09
N VAL A 86 1.81 -12.04 8.04
CA VAL A 86 1.02 -12.75 9.05
C VAL A 86 1.05 -14.27 8.83
N GLU A 87 1.34 -15.02 9.90
CA GLU A 87 1.48 -16.48 9.84
C GLU A 87 0.14 -17.22 9.70
N TRP A 88 -0.94 -16.63 10.21
CA TRP A 88 -2.26 -17.26 10.24
C TRP A 88 -3.01 -17.20 8.89
N ILE A 89 -2.53 -16.40 7.92
CA ILE A 89 -2.97 -16.48 6.52
C ILE A 89 -1.87 -17.19 5.72
N PRO A 90 -1.99 -18.50 5.46
CA PRO A 90 -1.03 -19.20 4.61
C PRO A 90 -1.11 -18.66 3.17
N ASN A 91 0.02 -18.64 2.47
CA ASN A 91 0.09 -18.25 1.05
C ASN A 91 -0.60 -16.92 0.74
N ASN A 92 -0.32 -15.90 1.55
CA ASN A 92 -0.94 -14.58 1.49
C ASN A 92 -0.45 -13.68 0.35
N ILE A 93 0.55 -14.13 -0.41
CA ILE A 93 1.05 -13.46 -1.61
C ILE A 93 0.42 -14.11 -2.84
N LYS A 94 -0.12 -13.29 -3.75
CA LYS A 94 -0.58 -13.71 -5.09
C LYS A 94 0.17 -12.94 -6.16
N THR A 95 0.65 -13.68 -7.15
CA THR A 95 1.37 -13.15 -8.31
C THR A 95 0.50 -13.29 -9.55
N ALA A 96 0.59 -12.31 -10.45
CA ALA A 96 0.01 -12.36 -11.77
C ALA A 96 1.04 -11.84 -12.77
N VAL A 97 1.07 -12.42 -13.97
CA VAL A 97 1.98 -12.02 -15.05
C VAL A 97 1.16 -11.68 -16.28
N CYS A 98 1.44 -10.54 -16.91
CA CYS A 98 0.82 -10.08 -18.13
C CYS A 98 1.88 -9.78 -19.18
N ASP A 99 1.79 -10.38 -20.37
CA ASP A 99 2.80 -10.23 -21.42
C ASP A 99 2.91 -8.82 -22.00
N ILE A 100 1.86 -7.98 -21.83
CA ILE A 100 1.79 -6.64 -22.39
C ILE A 100 2.32 -5.61 -21.37
N PRO A 101 3.53 -5.04 -21.59
CA PRO A 101 4.08 -4.03 -20.69
C PRO A 101 3.37 -2.68 -20.85
N PRO A 102 3.51 -1.77 -19.87
CA PRO A 102 3.01 -0.41 -19.99
C PRO A 102 3.86 0.42 -20.98
N ARG A 103 3.29 1.52 -21.48
CA ARG A 103 3.97 2.40 -22.45
C ARG A 103 5.28 2.94 -21.87
N GLY A 104 6.36 2.83 -22.65
CA GLY A 104 7.68 3.33 -22.30
C GLY A 104 8.54 2.38 -21.47
N LEU A 105 8.01 1.27 -20.95
CA LEU A 105 8.78 0.30 -20.16
C LEU A 105 8.77 -1.08 -20.84
N LYS A 106 9.87 -1.83 -20.69
CA LYS A 106 9.93 -3.23 -21.14
C LYS A 106 9.33 -4.19 -20.12
N MET A 107 9.53 -3.88 -18.84
CA MET A 107 8.98 -4.64 -17.71
C MET A 107 8.58 -3.68 -16.60
N SER A 108 7.57 -4.06 -15.83
CA SER A 108 7.13 -3.35 -14.63
C SER A 108 6.45 -4.31 -13.67
N ALA A 109 6.35 -3.93 -12.42
CA ALA A 109 5.60 -4.67 -11.43
C ALA A 109 4.76 -3.70 -10.58
N THR A 110 3.49 -4.03 -10.39
CA THR A 110 2.55 -3.26 -9.58
C THR A 110 2.28 -4.05 -8.31
N PHE A 111 2.47 -3.39 -7.17
CA PHE A 111 2.29 -3.96 -5.85
C PHE A 111 0.97 -3.44 -5.25
N ILE A 112 0.21 -4.34 -4.64
CA ILE A 112 -0.98 -4.01 -3.87
C ILE A 112 -0.88 -4.77 -2.55
N GLY A 113 -0.55 -4.06 -1.47
CA GLY A 113 -0.43 -4.65 -0.15
C GLY A 113 -1.60 -4.25 0.75
N ASN A 114 -2.21 -5.22 1.41
CA ASN A 114 -3.03 -4.97 2.59
C ASN A 114 -2.14 -5.13 3.82
N SER A 115 -1.73 -4.01 4.43
CA SER A 115 -0.78 -3.98 5.56
C SER A 115 -1.37 -3.22 6.73
N THR A 116 -1.08 -3.67 7.94
CA THR A 116 -1.44 -2.95 9.17
C THR A 116 -0.69 -1.62 9.31
N ALA A 117 0.38 -1.39 8.54
CA ALA A 117 1.10 -0.12 8.51
C ALA A 117 0.26 1.06 7.98
N ILE A 118 -0.87 0.80 7.30
CA ILE A 118 -1.78 1.84 6.83
C ILE A 118 -2.33 2.72 7.98
N GLN A 119 -2.32 2.20 9.21
CA GLN A 119 -2.71 2.93 10.41
C GLN A 119 -1.93 4.25 10.60
N GLU A 120 -0.68 4.34 10.14
CA GLU A 120 0.13 5.56 10.25
C GLU A 120 -0.49 6.73 9.47
N LEU A 121 -1.04 6.44 8.29
CA LEU A 121 -1.72 7.43 7.46
C LEU A 121 -2.98 7.92 8.16
N PHE A 122 -3.77 7.00 8.72
CA PHE A 122 -4.99 7.36 9.45
C PHE A 122 -4.68 8.13 10.73
N LYS A 123 -3.63 7.76 11.46
CA LYS A 123 -3.17 8.47 12.66
C LYS A 123 -2.79 9.92 12.34
N ARG A 124 -2.04 10.16 11.26
CA ARG A 124 -1.67 11.52 10.83
C ARG A 124 -2.88 12.37 10.49
N ILE A 125 -3.87 11.80 9.77
CA ILE A 125 -5.12 12.50 9.46
C ILE A 125 -5.92 12.80 10.75
N SER A 126 -5.99 11.84 11.66
CA SER A 126 -6.67 11.98 12.96
C SER A 126 -6.11 13.11 13.81
N GLU A 127 -4.78 13.20 13.89
CA GLU A 127 -4.09 14.24 14.65
C GLU A 127 -4.39 15.64 14.08
N GLN A 128 -4.32 15.79 12.75
CA GLN A 128 -4.65 17.04 12.08
C GLN A 128 -6.12 17.42 12.27
N PHE A 129 -7.02 16.46 12.09
CA PHE A 129 -8.46 16.66 12.29
C PHE A 129 -8.75 17.09 13.74
N THR A 130 -8.19 16.37 14.71
CA THR A 130 -8.37 16.66 16.14
C THR A 130 -7.86 18.06 16.49
N ALA A 131 -6.73 18.49 15.94
CA ALA A 131 -6.18 19.83 16.18
C ALA A 131 -7.11 20.94 15.65
N MET A 132 -7.67 20.75 14.45
CA MET A 132 -8.61 21.69 13.84
C MET A 132 -9.95 21.72 14.56
N PHE A 133 -10.50 20.54 14.85
CA PHE A 133 -11.81 20.44 15.49
C PHE A 133 -11.78 21.00 16.91
N ARG A 134 -10.74 20.73 17.71
CA ARG A 134 -10.62 21.29 19.08
C ARG A 134 -10.77 22.80 19.14
N ARG A 135 -10.42 23.51 18.05
CA ARG A 135 -10.53 24.98 17.93
C ARG A 135 -11.81 25.43 17.21
N LYS A 136 -12.68 24.50 16.82
CA LYS A 136 -13.86 24.72 15.95
C LYS A 136 -13.52 25.50 14.67
N ALA A 137 -12.29 25.36 14.18
CA ALA A 137 -11.83 26.07 13.00
C ALA A 137 -12.55 25.54 11.75
N PHE A 138 -13.05 26.45 10.91
CA PHE A 138 -13.82 26.15 9.69
C PHE A 138 -15.13 25.38 9.88
N LEU A 139 -15.59 25.16 11.12
CA LEU A 139 -16.78 24.36 11.42
C LEU A 139 -18.07 24.98 10.86
N HIS A 140 -18.14 26.31 10.81
CA HIS A 140 -19.32 27.05 10.32
C HIS A 140 -19.70 26.72 8.86
N TRP A 141 -18.72 26.37 8.02
CA TRP A 141 -18.98 25.94 6.64
C TRP A 141 -19.79 24.64 6.58
N TYR A 142 -19.64 23.77 7.59
CA TYR A 142 -20.34 22.49 7.66
C TYR A 142 -21.69 22.63 8.37
N THR A 143 -21.73 23.38 9.47
CA THR A 143 -22.99 23.61 10.21
C THR A 143 -23.97 24.47 9.41
N GLY A 144 -23.46 25.37 8.55
CA GLY A 144 -24.28 26.17 7.64
C GLY A 144 -25.06 25.33 6.61
N GLU A 145 -24.54 24.16 6.25
CA GLU A 145 -25.20 23.18 5.38
C GLU A 145 -26.08 22.18 6.16
N GLY A 146 -26.28 22.41 7.47
CA GLY A 146 -27.15 21.58 8.32
C GLY A 146 -26.49 20.37 8.95
N MET A 147 -25.16 20.25 8.91
CA MET A 147 -24.43 19.15 9.56
C MET A 147 -24.26 19.40 11.06
N ASP A 148 -24.65 18.43 11.89
CA ASP A 148 -24.46 18.47 13.35
C ASP A 148 -22.98 18.19 13.71
N GLU A 149 -22.46 18.90 14.72
CA GLU A 149 -21.12 18.71 15.28
C GLU A 149 -20.88 17.26 15.73
N MET A 150 -21.88 16.57 16.30
CA MET A 150 -21.75 15.19 16.76
C MET A 150 -21.63 14.18 15.61
N VAL A 151 -22.37 14.39 14.53
CA VAL A 151 -22.32 13.52 13.33
C VAL A 151 -20.95 13.64 12.67
N SER A 152 -20.41 14.86 12.61
CA SER A 152 -19.08 15.16 12.07
C SER A 152 -17.96 14.43 12.82
N TYR A 153 -18.04 14.42 14.15
CA TYR A 153 -17.07 13.73 15.00
C TYR A 153 -17.20 12.22 14.92
N SER A 154 -18.42 11.70 15.00
CA SER A 154 -18.64 10.26 15.10
C SER A 154 -18.22 9.54 13.81
N PHE A 155 -18.37 10.16 12.64
CA PHE A 155 -18.00 9.56 11.36
C PHE A 155 -16.47 9.43 11.20
N VAL A 156 -15.73 10.49 11.55
CA VAL A 156 -14.26 10.49 11.50
C VAL A 156 -13.67 9.61 12.59
N PHE A 157 -14.26 9.63 13.78
CA PHE A 157 -13.83 8.78 14.90
C PHE A 157 -14.06 7.30 14.62
N LEU A 158 -15.23 6.89 14.08
CA LEU A 158 -15.47 5.49 13.74
C LEU A 158 -14.48 4.96 12.69
N ILE A 159 -14.21 5.74 11.63
CA ILE A 159 -13.35 5.28 10.54
C ILE A 159 -11.89 5.21 10.97
N ILE A 160 -11.43 6.09 11.87
CA ILE A 160 -10.02 6.10 12.27
C ILE A 160 -9.77 5.17 13.46
N HIS A 161 -10.62 5.21 14.50
CA HIS A 161 -10.41 4.38 15.69
C HIS A 161 -10.76 2.90 15.47
N ALA A 162 -11.74 2.56 14.62
CA ALA A 162 -12.08 1.15 14.35
C ALA A 162 -11.04 0.42 13.46
N PHE A 163 -10.08 1.14 12.91
CA PHE A 163 -9.00 0.61 12.07
C PHE A 163 -7.64 0.57 12.77
N CYS A 164 -7.47 1.33 13.85
CA CYS A 164 -6.24 1.36 14.65
C CYS A 164 -6.20 0.34 15.80
N PHE A 165 -7.25 -0.47 16.00
CA PHE A 165 -7.33 -1.54 16.99
C PHE A 165 -7.65 -2.90 16.35
#